data_AF-A0A7S4HRR0-F1
#
_entry.id   AF-A0A7S4HRR0-F1
#
_cell.length_a   1.000
_cell.length_b   1.000
_cell.length_c   1.000
_cell.angle_alpha   90.00
_cell.angle_beta   90.00
_cell.angle_gamma   90.00
#
_symmetry.space_group_name_H-M   'P 1'
#
loop_
_entity.id
_entity.type
_entity.pdbx_description
1 polymer ?
#
loop_
_entity_poly.entity_id
_entity_poly.type
_entity_poly.pdbx_seq_one_letter_code
_entity_poly.pdbx_strand_id
1 'polypeptide(L)'
;DEFISRLIRTIKPDRFRNKLGIQSIKGIHALSCKKRTGIRELMEDISEVIQKARFIGQLFPSSWLKLEQTLATLRNTTTPILNWKEFSRIAIGCHIEEESVKEAAKYLHMIGVLCYFDDPRSGLDDLVILDPQFLTNVMSAIVTLKHRYGSEGVILKKDLLHIWKEFPRNIHSKLINLLERFDIAQGIPDKLTGTKKYIVPCLLPDTTPAGLSE
;
A
#
# COMPACT_ATOMS: atom_id res chain seq x y z
N ASP A 1 30.82 -0.53 -23.32
CA ASP A 1 30.35 0.87 -23.24
C ASP A 1 30.92 1.48 -21.97
N GLU A 2 31.96 2.30 -22.10
CA GLU A 2 32.81 2.76 -20.98
C GLU A 2 32.03 3.55 -19.92
N PHE A 3 31.00 4.28 -20.35
CA PHE A 3 30.07 5.00 -19.48
C PHE A 3 29.31 4.05 -18.53
N ILE A 4 28.79 2.94 -19.05
CA ILE A 4 28.06 1.95 -18.27
C ILE A 4 28.98 1.28 -17.24
N SER A 5 30.19 0.90 -17.66
CA SER A 5 31.18 0.30 -16.75
C SER A 5 31.59 1.27 -15.63
N ARG A 6 31.70 2.57 -15.92
CA ARG A 6 31.98 3.61 -14.91
C ARG A 6 30.80 3.82 -13.96
N LEU A 7 29.57 3.82 -14.47
CA LEU A 7 28.36 3.97 -13.67
C LEU A 7 28.21 2.82 -12.66
N ILE A 8 28.37 1.57 -13.11
CA ILE A 8 28.27 0.38 -12.26
C ILE A 8 29.34 0.43 -11.14
N ARG A 9 30.57 0.85 -11.46
CA ARG A 9 31.66 1.00 -10.46
C ARG A 9 31.41 2.10 -9.43
N THR A 10 30.58 3.10 -9.75
CA THR A 10 30.29 4.22 -8.84
C THR A 10 29.22 3.85 -7.80
N ILE A 11 28.36 2.89 -8.12
CA ILE A 11 27.32 2.43 -7.20
C ILE A 11 27.97 1.59 -6.11
N LYS A 12 27.82 2.03 -4.85
CA LYS A 12 28.26 1.30 -3.66
C LYS A 12 27.08 0.49 -3.11
N PRO A 13 26.96 -0.82 -3.42
CA PRO A 13 25.76 -1.58 -3.08
C PRO A 13 25.58 -1.76 -1.57
N ASP A 14 26.69 -1.70 -0.81
CA ASP A 14 26.72 -1.86 0.65
C ASP A 14 25.98 -0.75 1.42
N ARG A 15 25.71 0.38 0.77
CA ARG A 15 24.88 1.46 1.31
C ARG A 15 23.41 1.05 1.43
N PHE A 16 22.96 0.09 0.61
CA PHE A 16 21.58 -0.32 0.53
C PHE A 16 21.38 -1.62 1.32
N ARG A 17 20.91 -1.44 2.56
CA ARG A 17 20.63 -2.53 3.49
C ARG A 17 19.13 -2.57 3.79
N ASN A 18 18.59 -3.76 3.96
CA ASN A 18 17.21 -3.92 4.43
C ASN A 18 17.11 -3.62 5.94
N LYS A 19 15.89 -3.74 6.51
CA LYS A 19 15.63 -3.51 7.95
C LYS A 19 16.45 -4.42 8.88
N LEU A 20 17.02 -5.51 8.37
CA LEU A 20 17.86 -6.46 9.12
C LEU A 20 19.38 -6.19 8.93
N GLY A 21 19.75 -5.10 8.25
CA GLY A 21 21.15 -4.77 7.98
C GLY A 21 21.81 -5.61 6.89
N ILE A 22 21.05 -6.46 6.19
CA ILE A 22 21.53 -7.33 5.12
C ILE A 22 21.49 -6.56 3.79
N GLN A 23 22.50 -6.77 2.93
CA GLN A 23 22.56 -6.17 1.60
C GLN A 23 21.32 -6.57 0.78
N SER A 24 20.55 -5.55 0.37
CA SER A 24 19.28 -5.73 -0.34
C SER A 24 19.46 -5.83 -1.85
N ILE A 25 20.49 -5.17 -2.39
CA ILE A 25 20.82 -5.22 -3.83
C ILE A 25 21.47 -6.56 -4.16
N LYS A 26 20.94 -7.27 -5.16
CA LYS A 26 21.46 -8.58 -5.64
C LYS A 26 22.20 -8.50 -6.97
N GLY A 27 21.92 -7.48 -7.78
CA GLY A 27 22.57 -7.26 -9.07
C GLY A 27 22.39 -5.82 -9.55
N ILE A 28 23.28 -5.36 -10.42
CA ILE A 28 23.21 -4.05 -11.08
C ILE A 28 23.33 -4.29 -12.58
N HIS A 29 22.28 -3.92 -13.31
CA HIS A 29 22.18 -4.13 -14.75
C HIS A 29 21.96 -2.81 -15.46
N ALA A 30 22.74 -2.55 -16.50
CA ALA A 30 22.51 -1.42 -17.38
C ALA A 30 21.67 -1.87 -18.57
N LEU A 31 20.54 -1.20 -18.78
CA LEU A 31 19.52 -1.63 -19.73
C LEU A 31 19.06 -0.50 -20.64
N SER A 32 18.61 -0.87 -21.82
CA SER A 32 17.92 0.04 -22.75
C SER A 32 16.62 -0.61 -23.20
N CYS A 33 15.48 -0.14 -22.69
CA CYS A 33 14.17 -0.66 -23.08
C CYS A 33 13.88 -0.44 -24.58
N LYS A 34 14.38 0.68 -25.15
CA LYS A 34 14.22 1.00 -26.58
C LYS A 34 15.05 0.08 -27.48
N LYS A 35 16.31 -0.19 -27.11
CA LYS A 35 17.22 -1.04 -27.89
C LYS A 35 17.16 -2.53 -27.50
N ARG A 36 16.37 -2.87 -26.47
CA ARG A 36 16.27 -4.19 -25.83
C ARG A 36 17.63 -4.76 -25.36
N THR A 37 18.55 -3.89 -24.97
CA THR A 37 19.88 -4.27 -24.47
C THR A 37 19.83 -4.51 -22.96
N GLY A 38 20.51 -5.54 -22.45
CA GLY A 38 20.60 -5.84 -21.01
C GLY A 38 19.36 -6.49 -20.39
N ILE A 39 18.28 -6.67 -21.16
CA ILE A 39 17.02 -7.24 -20.65
C ILE A 39 17.16 -8.73 -20.38
N ARG A 40 17.87 -9.47 -21.23
CA ARG A 40 18.01 -10.92 -21.09
C ARG A 40 18.81 -11.26 -19.84
N GLU A 41 19.94 -10.59 -19.68
CA GLU A 41 20.84 -10.72 -18.54
C GLU A 41 20.11 -10.39 -17.22
N LEU A 42 19.28 -9.34 -17.24
CA LEU A 42 18.41 -9.01 -16.10
C LEU A 42 17.40 -10.13 -15.81
N MET A 43 16.73 -10.68 -16.83
CA MET A 43 15.74 -11.75 -16.65
C MET A 43 16.38 -13.04 -16.14
N GLU A 44 17.58 -13.37 -16.59
CA GLU A 44 18.37 -14.52 -16.11
C GLU A 44 18.73 -14.34 -14.63
N ASP A 45 19.28 -13.18 -14.24
CA ASP A 45 19.64 -12.90 -12.84
C ASP A 45 18.41 -12.85 -11.92
N ILE A 46 17.30 -12.25 -12.37
CA ILE A 46 16.01 -12.31 -11.66
C ILE A 46 15.60 -13.77 -11.43
N SER A 47 15.72 -14.62 -12.46
CA SER A 47 15.36 -16.04 -12.36
C SER A 47 16.24 -16.77 -11.35
N GLU A 48 17.54 -16.49 -11.31
CA GLU A 48 18.46 -17.07 -10.32
C GLU A 48 18.16 -16.59 -8.89
N VAL A 49 17.87 -15.30 -8.70
CA VAL A 49 17.51 -14.73 -7.40
C VAL A 49 16.20 -15.34 -6.89
N ILE A 50 15.22 -15.47 -7.77
CA ILE A 50 13.92 -16.05 -7.47
C ILE A 50 14.06 -17.54 -7.10
N GLN A 51 14.88 -18.32 -7.81
CA GLN A 51 15.15 -19.73 -7.46
C GLN A 51 15.77 -19.90 -6.07
N LYS A 52 16.56 -18.93 -5.60
CA LYS A 52 17.15 -18.92 -4.25
C LYS A 52 16.19 -18.41 -3.18
N ALA A 53 15.01 -17.92 -3.55
CA ALA A 53 14.06 -17.33 -2.62
C ALA A 53 13.37 -18.42 -1.78
N ARG A 54 13.32 -18.20 -0.45
CA ARG A 54 12.83 -19.17 0.54
C ARG A 54 11.40 -19.66 0.33
N PHE A 55 10.57 -18.90 -0.39
CA PHE A 55 9.16 -19.21 -0.61
C PHE A 55 8.92 -20.08 -1.86
N ILE A 56 9.91 -20.20 -2.77
CA ILE A 56 9.77 -21.06 -3.93
C ILE A 56 9.81 -22.53 -3.51
N GLY A 57 8.79 -23.28 -3.93
CA GLY A 57 8.61 -24.68 -3.56
C GLY A 57 7.92 -24.91 -2.21
N GLN A 58 7.52 -23.85 -1.50
CA GLN A 58 6.68 -24.00 -0.32
C GLN A 58 5.28 -24.48 -0.71
N LEU A 59 4.79 -25.49 -0.01
CA LEU A 59 3.42 -25.97 -0.12
C LEU A 59 2.52 -25.03 0.68
N PHE A 60 1.52 -24.47 0.03
CA PHE A 60 0.47 -23.70 0.69
C PHE A 60 -0.81 -24.52 0.79
N PRO A 61 -1.62 -24.34 1.84
CA PRO A 61 -2.90 -25.04 1.96
C PRO A 61 -3.80 -24.77 0.75
N SER A 62 -4.39 -25.82 0.18
CA SER A 62 -5.37 -25.68 -0.93
C SER A 62 -6.59 -24.85 -0.53
N SER A 63 -6.91 -24.79 0.76
CA SER A 63 -7.95 -23.94 1.33
C SER A 63 -7.68 -22.44 1.10
N TRP A 64 -6.42 -22.02 1.06
CA TRP A 64 -6.05 -20.62 0.80
C TRP A 64 -6.25 -20.25 -0.67
N LEU A 65 -5.97 -21.18 -1.58
CA LEU A 65 -6.27 -21.02 -3.01
C LEU A 65 -7.79 -20.94 -3.25
N LYS A 66 -8.57 -21.79 -2.57
CA LYS A 66 -10.04 -21.74 -2.62
C LYS A 66 -10.56 -20.40 -2.10
N LEU A 67 -9.97 -19.88 -1.02
CA LEU A 67 -10.30 -18.55 -0.49
C LEU A 67 -10.01 -17.46 -1.53
N GLU A 68 -8.82 -17.43 -2.13
CA GLU A 68 -8.46 -16.47 -3.18
C GLU A 68 -9.48 -16.45 -4.33
N GLN A 69 -9.84 -17.63 -4.86
CA GLN A 69 -10.83 -17.76 -5.94
C GLN A 69 -12.21 -17.24 -5.52
N THR A 70 -12.61 -17.52 -4.28
CA THR A 70 -13.89 -17.04 -3.71
C THR A 70 -13.88 -15.52 -3.59
N LEU A 71 -12.80 -14.93 -3.08
CA LEU A 71 -12.65 -13.48 -2.94
C LEU A 71 -12.60 -12.79 -4.31
N ALA A 72 -11.94 -13.39 -5.31
CA ALA A 72 -11.92 -12.88 -6.68
C ALA A 72 -13.32 -12.79 -7.30
N THR A 73 -14.20 -13.76 -6.99
CA THR A 73 -15.60 -13.76 -7.42
C THR A 73 -16.41 -12.67 -6.70
N LEU A 74 -16.21 -12.53 -5.39
CA LEU A 74 -16.88 -11.49 -4.59
C LEU A 74 -16.48 -10.07 -5.04
N ARG A 75 -15.20 -9.87 -5.36
CA ARG A 75 -14.69 -8.59 -5.88
C ARG A 75 -15.44 -8.09 -7.11
N ASN A 76 -15.93 -8.99 -7.96
CA ASN A 76 -16.63 -8.64 -9.20
C ASN A 76 -18.15 -8.45 -9.02
N THR A 77 -18.72 -8.90 -7.90
CA THR A 77 -20.18 -8.94 -7.68
C THR A 77 -20.66 -7.93 -6.64
N THR A 78 -19.80 -7.53 -5.71
CA THR A 78 -20.15 -6.61 -4.63
C THR A 78 -19.09 -5.52 -4.47
N THR A 79 -19.38 -4.51 -3.65
CA THR A 79 -18.36 -3.56 -3.18
C THR A 79 -17.15 -4.32 -2.63
N PRO A 80 -15.90 -3.99 -3.03
CA PRO A 80 -14.72 -4.79 -2.71
C PRO A 80 -14.20 -4.56 -1.28
N ILE A 81 -15.10 -4.52 -0.30
CA ILE A 81 -14.81 -4.28 1.11
C ILE A 81 -15.61 -5.25 1.96
N LEU A 82 -14.94 -5.87 2.92
CA LEU A 82 -15.54 -6.70 3.94
C LEU A 82 -15.11 -6.22 5.33
N ASN A 83 -15.98 -6.41 6.31
CA ASN A 83 -15.54 -6.38 7.72
C ASN A 83 -14.84 -7.70 8.09
N TRP A 84 -14.17 -7.73 9.25
CA TRP A 84 -13.40 -8.91 9.65
C TRP A 84 -14.29 -10.14 9.86
N LYS A 85 -15.50 -9.94 10.38
CA LYS A 85 -16.47 -11.02 10.63
C LYS A 85 -16.94 -11.68 9.33
N GLU A 86 -17.22 -10.90 8.31
CA GLU A 86 -17.61 -11.38 6.98
C GLU A 86 -16.47 -12.15 6.32
N PHE A 87 -15.26 -11.58 6.33
CA PHE A 87 -14.07 -12.25 5.81
C PHE A 87 -13.82 -13.58 6.52
N SER A 88 -13.88 -13.59 7.86
CA SER A 88 -13.64 -14.78 8.68
C SER A 88 -14.65 -15.87 8.37
N ARG A 89 -15.93 -15.52 8.21
CA ARG A 89 -16.97 -16.47 7.81
C ARG A 89 -16.70 -17.09 6.43
N ILE A 90 -16.23 -16.30 5.47
CA ILE A 90 -15.87 -16.80 4.13
C ILE A 90 -14.65 -17.72 4.20
N ALA A 91 -13.63 -17.34 4.98
CA ALA A 91 -12.42 -18.14 5.18
C ALA A 91 -12.74 -19.50 5.83
N ILE A 92 -13.57 -19.51 6.88
CA ILE A 92 -14.04 -20.74 7.54
C ILE A 92 -14.85 -21.60 6.55
N GLY A 93 -15.71 -20.99 5.73
CA GLY A 93 -16.42 -21.68 4.64
C GLY A 93 -15.50 -22.29 3.56
N CYS A 94 -14.26 -21.81 3.46
CA CYS A 94 -13.21 -22.37 2.60
C CYS A 94 -12.38 -23.47 3.29
N HIS A 95 -12.79 -23.94 4.47
CA HIS A 95 -12.07 -24.92 5.30
C HIS A 95 -10.74 -24.41 5.86
N ILE A 96 -10.69 -23.12 6.23
CA ILE A 96 -9.60 -22.56 7.02
C ILE A 96 -10.03 -22.59 8.49
N GLU A 97 -9.20 -23.14 9.36
CA GLU A 97 -9.43 -23.13 10.81
C GLU A 97 -9.46 -21.69 11.34
N GLU A 98 -10.34 -21.41 12.30
CA GLU A 98 -10.56 -20.05 12.83
C GLU A 98 -9.24 -19.39 13.30
N GLU A 99 -8.37 -20.18 13.93
CA GLU A 99 -7.05 -19.76 14.42
C GLU A 99 -6.09 -19.37 13.30
N SER A 100 -6.27 -19.92 12.09
CA SER A 100 -5.41 -19.70 10.91
C SER A 100 -5.94 -18.63 9.94
N VAL A 101 -7.14 -18.08 10.18
CA VAL A 101 -7.77 -17.07 9.30
C VAL A 101 -6.89 -15.81 9.21
N LYS A 102 -6.26 -15.43 10.32
CA LYS A 102 -5.42 -14.23 10.39
C LYS A 102 -4.14 -14.37 9.57
N GLU A 103 -3.53 -15.54 9.60
CA GLU A 103 -2.35 -15.93 8.84
C GLU A 103 -2.68 -15.94 7.34
N ALA A 104 -3.84 -16.48 6.98
CA ALA A 104 -4.33 -16.45 5.60
C ALA A 104 -4.53 -15.01 5.10
N ALA A 105 -5.15 -14.13 5.90
CA ALA A 105 -5.33 -12.72 5.56
C ALA A 105 -3.98 -12.01 5.37
N LYS A 106 -3.02 -12.24 6.28
CA LYS A 106 -1.66 -11.68 6.19
C LYS A 106 -0.91 -12.16 4.95
N TYR A 107 -1.06 -13.44 4.62
CA TYR A 107 -0.47 -14.01 3.42
C TYR A 107 -1.06 -13.41 2.15
N LEU A 108 -2.39 -13.38 2.03
CA LEU A 108 -3.09 -12.77 0.88
C LEU A 108 -2.76 -11.28 0.74
N HIS A 109 -2.55 -10.58 1.86
CA HIS A 109 -2.04 -9.22 1.86
C HIS A 109 -0.61 -9.12 1.32
N MET A 110 0.28 -9.99 1.77
CA MET A 110 1.69 -10.02 1.35
C MET A 110 1.86 -10.26 -0.16
N ILE A 111 1.03 -11.14 -0.74
CA ILE A 111 1.06 -11.42 -2.19
C ILE A 111 0.26 -10.40 -3.02
N GLY A 112 -0.42 -9.44 -2.37
CA GLY A 112 -1.15 -8.37 -3.05
C GLY A 112 -2.53 -8.76 -3.57
N VAL A 113 -3.11 -9.87 -3.11
CA VAL A 113 -4.49 -10.26 -3.46
C VAL A 113 -5.52 -9.36 -2.80
N LEU A 114 -5.26 -8.93 -1.55
CA LEU A 114 -6.12 -8.04 -0.77
C LEU A 114 -5.29 -7.04 0.05
N CYS A 115 -5.93 -6.08 0.68
CA CYS A 115 -5.31 -5.24 1.70
C CYS A 115 -5.95 -5.51 3.07
N TYR A 116 -5.12 -5.95 4.01
CA TYR A 116 -5.49 -6.20 5.40
C TYR A 116 -4.41 -5.65 6.32
N PHE A 117 -4.84 -5.01 7.40
CA PHE A 117 -3.97 -4.28 8.31
C PHE A 117 -4.21 -4.77 9.73
N ASP A 118 -3.26 -5.54 10.27
CA ASP A 118 -3.30 -6.01 11.66
C ASP A 118 -2.96 -4.87 12.63
N ASP A 119 -3.92 -3.97 12.84
CA ASP A 119 -3.81 -2.79 13.72
C ASP A 119 -5.13 -2.47 14.42
N PRO A 120 -5.34 -3.11 15.58
CA PRO A 120 -6.51 -2.87 16.43
C PRO A 120 -6.57 -1.46 17.00
N ARG A 121 -5.42 -0.76 17.15
CA ARG A 121 -5.39 0.59 17.74
C ARG A 121 -6.08 1.61 16.83
N SER A 122 -5.92 1.43 15.52
CA SER A 122 -6.54 2.27 14.49
C SER A 122 -7.89 1.73 14.02
N GLY A 123 -8.35 0.57 14.52
CA GLY A 123 -9.58 -0.11 14.05
C GLY A 123 -9.52 -0.55 12.58
N LEU A 124 -8.30 -0.71 12.04
CA LEU A 124 -8.06 -1.15 10.66
C LEU A 124 -8.04 -2.68 10.53
N ASP A 125 -7.95 -3.38 11.64
CA ASP A 125 -8.09 -4.84 11.75
C ASP A 125 -9.50 -5.33 11.39
N ASP A 126 -10.51 -4.46 11.45
CA ASP A 126 -11.87 -4.73 10.96
C ASP A 126 -12.07 -4.31 9.49
N LEU A 127 -11.02 -3.96 8.74
CA LEU A 127 -11.12 -3.58 7.33
C LEU A 127 -10.36 -4.55 6.44
N VAL A 128 -11.09 -5.25 5.56
CA VAL A 128 -10.51 -6.09 4.52
C VAL A 128 -10.92 -5.54 3.16
N ILE A 129 -9.96 -5.02 2.40
CA ILE A 129 -10.18 -4.48 1.05
C ILE A 129 -9.79 -5.57 0.05
N LEU A 130 -10.76 -6.08 -0.72
CA LEU A 130 -10.56 -7.17 -1.67
C LEU A 130 -9.92 -6.73 -2.99
N ASP A 131 -9.93 -5.42 -3.25
CA ASP A 131 -9.36 -4.84 -4.46
C ASP A 131 -8.29 -3.79 -4.09
N PRO A 132 -6.99 -4.09 -4.27
CA PRO A 132 -5.94 -3.09 -4.08
C PRO A 132 -6.12 -1.84 -4.97
N GLN A 133 -6.78 -1.96 -6.13
CA GLN A 133 -7.09 -0.80 -6.98
C GLN A 133 -8.09 0.13 -6.30
N PHE A 134 -9.05 -0.39 -5.52
CA PHE A 134 -9.95 0.42 -4.70
C PHE A 134 -9.16 1.30 -3.73
N LEU A 135 -8.20 0.74 -3.00
CA LEU A 135 -7.34 1.49 -2.08
C LEU A 135 -6.54 2.56 -2.83
N THR A 136 -5.99 2.21 -4.00
CA THR A 136 -5.28 3.14 -4.87
C THR A 136 -6.17 4.32 -5.28
N ASN A 137 -7.43 4.06 -5.64
CA ASN A 137 -8.39 5.09 -6.03
C ASN A 137 -8.69 6.03 -4.85
N VAL A 138 -8.88 5.50 -3.63
CA VAL A 138 -9.08 6.29 -2.41
C VAL A 138 -7.91 7.24 -2.18
N MET A 139 -6.67 6.74 -2.27
CA MET A 139 -5.47 7.56 -2.08
C MET A 139 -5.30 8.59 -3.20
N SER A 140 -5.57 8.19 -4.45
CA SER A 140 -5.50 9.08 -5.61
C SER A 140 -6.47 10.26 -5.50
N ALA A 141 -7.66 10.04 -4.95
CA ALA A 141 -8.67 11.06 -4.77
C ALA A 141 -8.20 12.20 -3.84
N ILE A 142 -7.26 11.93 -2.93
CA ILE A 142 -6.66 12.93 -2.05
C ILE A 142 -5.50 13.66 -2.72
N VAL A 143 -4.58 12.94 -3.36
CA VAL A 143 -3.38 13.57 -3.95
C VAL A 143 -3.69 14.35 -5.23
N THR A 144 -4.78 14.01 -5.93
CA THR A 144 -5.19 14.69 -7.17
C THR A 144 -6.13 15.88 -6.95
N LEU A 145 -6.36 16.30 -5.69
CA LEU A 145 -7.21 17.43 -5.37
C LEU A 145 -6.65 18.72 -6.00
N LYS A 146 -7.24 19.14 -7.12
CA LYS A 146 -6.92 20.43 -7.75
C LYS A 146 -7.50 21.56 -6.91
N HIS A 147 -6.65 22.40 -6.30
CA HIS A 147 -6.86 23.76 -5.73
C HIS A 147 -8.13 24.11 -4.92
N ARG A 148 -9.18 23.27 -4.87
CA ARG A 148 -10.50 23.62 -4.36
C ARG A 148 -10.74 23.22 -2.91
N TYR A 149 -9.98 22.25 -2.40
CA TYR A 149 -10.16 21.68 -1.04
C TYR A 149 -8.86 21.68 -0.20
N GLY A 150 -7.77 22.29 -0.70
CA GLY A 150 -6.45 22.22 -0.06
C GLY A 150 -5.40 23.15 -0.66
N SER A 151 -5.76 24.40 -0.98
CA SER A 151 -4.85 25.39 -1.56
C SER A 151 -3.58 25.69 -0.74
N GLU A 152 -3.55 25.25 0.53
CA GLU A 152 -2.41 25.36 1.44
C GLU A 152 -2.03 24.01 2.08
N GLY A 153 -2.41 22.89 1.44
CA GLY A 153 -2.12 21.54 1.96
C GLY A 153 -2.88 21.15 3.23
N VAL A 154 -3.93 21.89 3.61
CA VAL A 154 -4.79 21.58 4.76
C VAL A 154 -6.20 21.22 4.29
N ILE A 155 -6.72 20.09 4.78
CA ILE A 155 -8.05 19.57 4.45
C ILE A 155 -8.87 19.40 5.73
N LEU A 156 -10.14 19.81 5.70
CA LEU A 156 -11.06 19.59 6.83
C LEU A 156 -11.67 18.19 6.75
N LYS A 157 -11.98 17.58 7.91
CA LYS A 157 -12.66 16.28 7.95
C LYS A 157 -13.93 16.23 7.10
N LYS A 158 -14.73 17.31 7.10
CA LYS A 158 -15.96 17.41 6.30
C LYS A 158 -15.71 17.37 4.79
N ASP A 159 -14.56 17.88 4.35
CA ASP A 159 -14.20 17.92 2.93
C ASP A 159 -13.76 16.52 2.47
N LEU A 160 -13.08 15.76 3.32
CA LEU A 160 -12.77 14.33 3.06
C LEU A 160 -14.04 13.51 2.79
N LEU A 161 -15.11 13.76 3.55
CA LEU A 161 -16.40 13.09 3.33
C LEU A 161 -17.03 13.44 1.97
N HIS A 162 -16.77 14.66 1.47
CA HIS A 162 -17.25 15.11 0.17
C HIS A 162 -16.39 14.55 -0.98
N ILE A 163 -15.07 14.54 -0.81
CA ILE A 163 -14.11 13.97 -1.75
C ILE A 163 -14.41 12.47 -1.96
N TRP A 164 -14.75 11.78 -0.89
CA TRP A 164 -15.07 10.35 -0.91
C TRP A 164 -16.57 10.04 -0.99
N LYS A 165 -17.38 10.95 -1.54
CA LYS A 165 -18.84 10.74 -1.66
C LYS A 165 -19.24 9.47 -2.44
N GLU A 166 -18.37 9.00 -3.33
CA GLU A 166 -18.56 7.78 -4.14
C GLU A 166 -18.20 6.50 -3.38
N PHE A 167 -17.49 6.63 -2.25
CA PHE A 167 -17.13 5.51 -1.38
C PHE A 167 -18.15 5.32 -0.25
N PRO A 168 -18.35 4.09 0.24
CA PRO A 168 -19.33 3.82 1.31
C PRO A 168 -19.05 4.64 2.57
N ARG A 169 -20.06 5.38 3.07
CA ARG A 169 -19.90 6.29 4.22
C ARG A 169 -19.48 5.59 5.50
N ASN A 170 -19.87 4.33 5.69
CA ASN A 170 -19.54 3.53 6.87
C ASN A 170 -18.04 3.25 7.01
N ILE A 171 -17.25 3.41 5.95
CA ILE A 171 -15.81 3.18 5.99
C ILE A 171 -14.97 4.47 6.01
N HIS A 172 -15.59 5.64 5.87
CA HIS A 172 -14.85 6.91 5.78
C HIS A 172 -13.94 7.16 6.98
N SER A 173 -14.36 6.78 8.20
CA SER A 173 -13.50 6.84 9.39
C SER A 173 -12.25 5.97 9.25
N LYS A 174 -12.41 4.74 8.73
CA LYS A 174 -11.30 3.82 8.49
C LYS A 174 -10.39 4.30 7.35
N LEU A 175 -10.95 4.95 6.32
CA LEU A 175 -10.15 5.57 5.25
C LEU A 175 -9.25 6.69 5.76
N ILE A 176 -9.73 7.51 6.70
CA ILE A 176 -8.89 8.53 7.36
C ILE A 176 -7.76 7.84 8.13
N ASN A 177 -8.07 6.79 8.89
CA ASN A 177 -7.06 6.06 9.65
C ASN A 177 -6.01 5.41 8.72
N LEU A 178 -6.39 5.01 7.50
CA LEU A 178 -5.44 4.57 6.48
C LEU A 178 -4.52 5.71 6.03
N LEU A 179 -5.05 6.90 5.76
CA LEU A 179 -4.21 8.05 5.40
C LEU A 179 -3.18 8.37 6.48
N GLU A 180 -3.59 8.33 7.76
CA GLU A 180 -2.69 8.55 8.90
C GLU A 180 -1.65 7.43 9.00
N ARG A 181 -2.05 6.17 8.83
CA ARG A 181 -1.14 5.01 8.87
C ARG A 181 -0.06 5.07 7.77
N PHE A 182 -0.40 5.59 6.60
CA PHE A 182 0.51 5.70 5.47
C PHE A 182 1.24 7.04 5.40
N ASP A 183 1.14 7.89 6.43
CA ASP A 183 1.72 9.23 6.49
C ASP A 183 1.34 10.12 5.29
N ILE A 184 0.19 9.85 4.66
CA ILE A 184 -0.34 10.63 3.53
C ILE A 184 -1.00 11.91 4.05
N ALA A 185 -1.75 11.79 5.15
CA ALA A 185 -2.40 12.91 5.79
C ALA A 185 -2.27 12.80 7.30
N GLN A 186 -1.80 13.86 7.96
CA GLN A 186 -1.63 13.88 9.41
C GLN A 186 -2.66 14.77 10.08
N GLY A 187 -3.35 14.20 11.06
CA GLY A 187 -4.28 14.94 11.90
C GLY A 187 -3.58 15.97 12.78
N ILE A 188 -4.03 17.23 12.69
CA ILE A 188 -3.65 18.32 13.60
C ILE A 188 -4.89 18.87 14.33
N PRO A 189 -4.77 19.20 15.62
CA PRO A 189 -5.84 19.83 16.36
C PRO A 189 -6.01 21.29 15.91
N ASP A 190 -7.23 21.71 15.59
CA ASP A 190 -7.55 23.12 15.37
C ASP A 190 -7.80 23.80 16.72
N LYS A 191 -6.85 24.65 17.14
CA LYS A 191 -6.94 25.40 18.41
C LYS A 191 -8.16 26.34 18.48
N LEU A 192 -8.71 26.77 17.34
CA LEU A 192 -9.81 27.74 17.29
C LEU A 192 -11.18 27.07 17.33
N THR A 193 -11.34 25.93 16.65
CA THR A 193 -12.65 25.27 16.50
C THR A 193 -12.77 23.99 17.33
N GLY A 194 -11.67 23.49 17.89
CA GLY A 194 -11.60 22.18 18.53
C GLY A 194 -11.75 21.00 17.55
N THR A 195 -11.88 21.27 16.24
CA THR A 195 -12.05 20.23 15.23
C THR A 195 -10.70 19.71 14.71
N LYS A 196 -10.66 18.47 14.21
CA LYS A 196 -9.44 17.88 13.64
C LYS A 196 -9.31 18.30 12.16
N LYS A 197 -8.19 18.93 11.82
CA LYS A 197 -7.76 19.24 10.45
C LYS A 197 -6.72 18.21 10.01
N TYR A 198 -6.51 18.03 8.71
CA TYR A 198 -5.52 17.12 8.17
C TYR A 198 -4.54 17.87 7.28
N ILE A 199 -3.24 17.74 7.54
CA ILE A 199 -2.20 18.25 6.65
C ILE A 199 -1.84 17.14 5.66
N VAL A 200 -1.80 17.47 4.37
CA VAL A 200 -1.34 16.61 3.29
C VAL A 200 -0.02 17.20 2.75
N PRO A 201 1.15 16.65 3.12
CA PRO A 201 2.44 17.27 2.83
C PRO A 201 2.69 17.56 1.35
N CYS A 202 2.24 16.67 0.45
CA CYS A 202 2.43 16.85 -1.00
C CYS A 202 1.54 17.94 -1.63
N LEU A 203 0.62 18.52 -0.86
CA LEU A 203 -0.22 19.64 -1.29
C LEU A 203 0.21 20.97 -0.64
N LEU A 204 1.27 20.97 0.17
CA LEU A 204 1.82 22.20 0.73
C LEU A 204 2.46 23.06 -0.39
N PRO A 205 2.35 24.39 -0.30
CA PRO A 205 3.06 25.27 -1.22
C PRO A 205 4.58 25.10 -1.11
N ASP A 206 5.29 25.30 -2.22
CA ASP A 206 6.76 25.34 -2.24
C ASP A 206 7.33 26.59 -1.54
N THR A 207 6.48 27.57 -1.23
CA THR A 207 6.87 28.80 -0.54
C THR A 207 6.84 28.65 0.97
N THR A 208 7.91 29.10 1.64
CA THR A 208 7.96 29.18 3.11
C THR A 208 6.82 30.04 3.65
N PRO A 209 6.10 29.61 4.71
CA PRO A 209 5.08 30.42 5.35
C PRO A 209 5.64 31.75 5.87
N ALA A 210 4.89 32.84 5.70
CA ALA A 210 5.28 34.15 6.20
C ALA A 210 5.41 34.14 7.74
N GLY A 211 6.53 34.65 8.26
CA GLY A 211 6.79 34.76 9.71
C GLY A 211 7.65 33.64 10.32
N LEU A 212 8.12 32.68 9.51
CA LEU A 212 9.16 31.73 9.89
C LEU A 212 10.49 32.18 9.24
N SER A 213 11.11 33.23 9.79
CA SER A 213 12.53 33.52 9.52
C SER A 213 13.37 32.61 10.42
N GLU A 214 14.38 31.95 9.85
CA GLU A 214 15.35 31.09 10.56
C GLU A 214 15.93 31.73 11.84
#